data_AF-A0A953Z671-F1
#
_entry.id   AF-A0A953Z671-F1
#
_cell.length_a   1.000
_cell.length_b   1.000
_cell.length_c   1.000
_cell.angle_alpha   90.00
_cell.angle_beta   90.00
_cell.angle_gamma   90.00
#
_symmetry.space_group_name_H-M   'P 1'
#
loop_
_entity.id
_entity.type
_entity.pdbx_description
1 polymer ?
#
loop_
_entity_poly.entity_id
_entity_poly.type
_entity_poly.pdbx_seq_one_letter_code
_entity_poly.pdbx_strand_id
1 'polypeptide(L)'
;MAISVFDLFSVGIGPSSSHTVGPMRAAVRFLEGLRRRGEFDAVTEVKVELFGSLAATGRGHGSDKAVVLGLEGETPEHVDVDGVEDRLARLQRDGTIRLLGELEIGFRIDRDIAMRRKSLPGHPNGMRFVALADEREGVERG
;
A
#
# COMPACT_ATOMS: atom_id res chain seq x y z
N MET A 1 13.27 -13.31 -22.81
CA MET A 1 13.00 -13.25 -21.35
C MET A 1 13.06 -14.67 -20.81
N ALA A 2 13.78 -14.90 -19.73
CA ALA A 2 13.77 -16.19 -19.03
C ALA A 2 12.68 -16.13 -17.95
N ILE A 3 11.76 -17.09 -17.96
CA ILE A 3 10.75 -17.28 -16.91
C ILE A 3 11.33 -18.31 -15.94
N SER A 4 11.49 -17.94 -14.67
CA SER A 4 12.00 -18.82 -13.61
C SER A 4 10.85 -19.62 -13.01
N VAL A 5 11.12 -20.83 -12.49
CA VAL A 5 10.12 -21.61 -11.75
C VAL A 5 9.62 -20.86 -10.50
N PHE A 6 10.43 -19.98 -9.92
CA PHE A 6 10.04 -19.12 -8.82
C PHE A 6 9.11 -17.97 -9.22
N ASP A 7 9.00 -17.65 -10.51
CA ASP A 7 8.00 -16.70 -11.02
C ASP A 7 6.61 -17.37 -11.14
N LEU A 8 6.56 -18.71 -11.19
CA LEU A 8 5.34 -19.50 -11.29
C LEU A 8 4.73 -19.84 -9.92
N PHE A 9 5.54 -19.85 -8.85
CA PHE A 9 5.11 -20.18 -7.49
C PHE A 9 5.55 -19.10 -6.50
N SER A 10 4.63 -18.19 -6.14
CA SER A 10 4.83 -17.20 -5.08
C SER A 10 4.02 -17.55 -3.84
N VAL A 11 4.66 -17.61 -2.67
CA VAL A 11 3.97 -17.65 -1.37
C VAL A 11 3.30 -16.28 -1.14
N GLY A 12 2.03 -16.26 -0.75
CA GLY A 12 1.30 -15.02 -0.49
C GLY A 12 -0.03 -15.24 0.24
N ILE A 13 -0.60 -14.16 0.78
CA ILE A 13 -1.89 -14.16 1.49
C ILE A 13 -3.06 -14.06 0.50
N GLY A 14 -4.07 -14.93 0.66
CA GLY A 14 -5.46 -14.77 0.16
C GLY A 14 -5.65 -14.78 -1.37
N PRO A 15 -6.87 -15.04 -1.88
CA PRO A 15 -7.16 -16.02 -2.94
C PRO A 15 -6.60 -15.71 -4.33
N SER A 16 -6.08 -14.50 -4.58
CA SER A 16 -5.52 -14.11 -5.88
C SER A 16 -4.25 -13.29 -5.71
N SER A 17 -3.12 -13.85 -6.14
CA SER A 17 -1.80 -13.20 -6.12
C SER A 17 -1.78 -11.80 -6.75
N SER A 18 -2.54 -11.59 -7.83
CA SER A 18 -2.63 -10.28 -8.50
C SER A 18 -3.32 -9.18 -7.67
N HIS A 19 -4.16 -9.57 -6.72
CA HIS A 19 -4.98 -8.67 -5.90
C HIS A 19 -4.41 -8.49 -4.48
N THR A 20 -3.47 -9.33 -4.06
CA THR A 20 -2.79 -9.24 -2.76
C THR A 20 -1.28 -9.00 -2.87
N VAL A 21 -0.54 -9.88 -3.56
CA VAL A 21 0.93 -9.80 -3.66
C VAL A 21 1.38 -8.51 -4.36
N GLY A 22 0.76 -8.19 -5.50
CA GLY A 22 1.08 -7.00 -6.27
C GLY A 22 0.89 -5.70 -5.48
N PRO A 23 -0.32 -5.47 -4.90
CA PRO A 23 -0.58 -4.29 -4.08
C PRO A 23 0.31 -4.14 -2.85
N MET A 24 0.57 -5.21 -2.09
CA MET A 24 1.48 -5.17 -0.93
C MET A 24 2.88 -4.71 -1.34
N ARG A 25 3.47 -5.37 -2.35
CA ARG A 25 4.81 -5.04 -2.84
C ARG A 25 4.87 -3.62 -3.41
N ALA A 26 3.82 -3.16 -4.08
CA ALA A 26 3.76 -1.80 -4.61
C ALA A 26 3.77 -0.74 -3.49
N ALA A 27 3.02 -0.97 -2.42
CA ALA A 27 2.97 -0.08 -1.26
C ALA A 27 4.33 0.01 -0.54
N VAL A 28 4.98 -1.13 -0.26
CA VAL A 28 6.33 -1.15 0.34
C VAL A 28 7.33 -0.39 -0.53
N ARG A 29 7.39 -0.72 -1.83
CA ARG A 29 8.31 -0.07 -2.78
C ARG A 29 8.12 1.44 -2.86
N PHE A 30 6.87 1.91 -2.78
CA PHE A 30 6.55 3.32 -2.77
C PHE A 30 7.16 4.03 -1.54
N LEU A 31 6.92 3.50 -0.34
CA LEU A 31 7.42 4.08 0.91
C LEU A 31 8.94 4.00 1.03
N GLU A 32 9.55 2.88 0.66
CA GLU A 32 11.01 2.78 0.58
C GLU A 32 11.59 3.76 -0.46
N GLY A 33 10.86 4.03 -1.54
CA GLY A 33 11.21 5.03 -2.52
C GLY A 33 11.28 6.44 -1.92
N LEU A 34 10.31 6.82 -1.10
CA LEU A 34 10.32 8.08 -0.34
C LEU A 34 11.50 8.12 0.64
N ARG A 35 11.75 7.02 1.36
CA ARG A 35 12.86 6.90 2.32
C ARG A 35 14.22 7.11 1.65
N ARG A 36 14.45 6.47 0.50
CA ARG A 36 15.69 6.65 -0.27
C ARG A 36 15.91 8.08 -0.76
N ARG A 37 14.86 8.87 -0.92
CA ARG A 37 14.93 10.29 -1.29
C ARG A 37 15.00 11.24 -0.08
N GLY A 38 14.94 10.72 1.14
CA GLY A 38 14.89 11.54 2.36
C GLY A 38 13.55 12.24 2.59
N GLU A 39 12.49 11.80 1.92
CA GLU A 39 11.15 12.42 1.98
C GLU A 39 10.23 11.72 3.00
N PHE A 40 10.61 10.54 3.51
CA PHE A 40 9.73 9.69 4.33
C PHE A 40 9.30 10.36 5.64
N ASP A 41 10.23 10.99 6.36
CA ASP A 41 9.96 11.58 7.68
C ASP A 41 9.07 12.83 7.62
N ALA A 42 8.89 13.40 6.42
CA ALA A 42 8.05 14.56 6.19
C ALA A 42 6.60 14.19 5.82
N VAL A 43 6.32 12.90 5.56
CA VAL A 43 4.99 12.45 5.11
C VAL A 43 3.94 12.65 6.20
N THR A 44 2.87 13.37 5.86
CA THR A 44 1.71 13.58 6.73
C THR A 44 0.46 12.87 6.25
N GLU A 45 0.39 12.56 4.96
CA GLU A 45 -0.77 11.91 4.36
C GLU A 45 -0.35 10.97 3.22
N VAL A 46 -1.02 9.83 3.11
CA VAL A 46 -0.88 8.90 1.99
C VAL A 46 -2.25 8.66 1.37
N LYS A 47 -2.33 8.81 0.05
CA LYS A 47 -3.50 8.44 -0.76
C LYS A 47 -3.15 7.32 -1.72
N VAL A 48 -4.07 6.38 -1.87
CA VAL A 48 -3.94 5.26 -2.80
C VAL A 48 -5.15 5.22 -3.71
N GLU A 49 -4.91 5.06 -5.02
CA GLU A 49 -5.95 4.85 -6.00
C GLU A 49 -5.73 3.50 -6.68
N LEU A 50 -6.73 2.62 -6.61
CA LEU A 50 -6.75 1.35 -7.32
C LEU A 50 -7.59 1.51 -8.59
N PHE A 51 -7.11 0.99 -9.73
CA PHE A 51 -7.72 1.19 -11.04
C PHE A 51 -8.13 -0.12 -11.71
N GLY A 52 -9.11 -0.03 -12.62
CA GLY A 52 -9.52 -1.13 -13.50
C GLY A 52 -9.99 -2.35 -12.73
N SER A 53 -9.43 -3.53 -13.01
CA SER A 53 -9.93 -4.77 -12.39
C SER A 53 -9.66 -4.84 -10.89
N LEU A 54 -8.55 -4.26 -10.41
CA LEU A 54 -8.27 -4.10 -8.97
C LEU A 54 -9.36 -3.29 -8.25
N ALA A 55 -9.88 -2.26 -8.91
CA ALA A 55 -10.95 -1.44 -8.35
C ALA A 55 -12.31 -2.14 -8.36
N ALA A 56 -12.56 -2.95 -9.39
CA ALA A 56 -13.84 -3.62 -9.61
C ALA A 56 -14.09 -4.73 -8.57
N THR A 57 -13.03 -5.42 -8.13
CA THR A 57 -13.09 -6.56 -7.20
C THR A 57 -12.48 -6.24 -5.83
N GLY A 58 -11.74 -5.13 -5.71
CA GLY A 58 -10.82 -4.83 -4.60
C GLY A 58 -11.41 -4.87 -3.19
N ARG A 59 -12.59 -4.28 -2.97
CA ARG A 59 -13.26 -4.29 -1.64
C ARG A 59 -13.68 -5.69 -1.17
N GLY A 60 -13.90 -6.63 -2.11
CA GLY A 60 -14.33 -8.00 -1.79
C GLY A 60 -13.20 -9.04 -1.90
N HIS A 61 -12.08 -8.69 -2.54
CA HIS A 61 -10.95 -9.59 -2.82
C HIS A 61 -9.67 -9.22 -2.04
N GLY A 62 -9.74 -8.21 -1.15
CA GLY A 62 -8.68 -7.91 -0.20
C GLY A 62 -7.56 -7.00 -0.73
N SER A 63 -7.76 -6.29 -1.84
CA SER A 63 -6.73 -5.39 -2.39
C SER A 63 -6.52 -4.14 -1.53
N ASP A 64 -7.57 -3.64 -0.89
CA ASP A 64 -7.47 -2.59 0.11
C ASP A 64 -6.69 -3.07 1.34
N LYS A 65 -7.01 -4.26 1.87
CA LYS A 65 -6.28 -4.90 2.97
C LYS A 65 -4.80 -5.09 2.61
N ALA A 66 -4.52 -5.57 1.40
CA ALA A 66 -3.17 -5.77 0.87
C ALA A 66 -2.38 -4.46 0.80
N VAL A 67 -2.99 -3.37 0.35
CA VAL A 67 -2.37 -2.05 0.38
C VAL A 67 -2.03 -1.64 1.81
N VAL A 68 -2.97 -1.80 2.76
CA VAL A 68 -2.74 -1.45 4.16
C VAL A 68 -1.56 -2.21 4.73
N LEU A 69 -1.53 -3.54 4.58
CA LEU A 69 -0.44 -4.37 5.09
C LEU A 69 0.91 -3.97 4.47
N GLY A 70 0.93 -3.72 3.16
CA GLY A 70 2.14 -3.23 2.49
C GLY A 70 2.57 -1.83 2.94
N LEU A 71 1.63 -0.94 3.26
CA LEU A 71 1.96 0.38 3.84
C LEU A 71 2.54 0.24 5.25
N GLU A 72 2.11 -0.74 6.04
CA GLU A 72 2.72 -1.07 7.33
C GLU A 72 4.11 -1.71 7.21
N GLY A 73 4.56 -2.05 5.99
CA GLY A 73 5.86 -2.66 5.73
C GLY A 73 5.83 -4.18 5.63
N GLU A 74 4.65 -4.81 5.72
CA GLU A 74 4.52 -6.25 5.58
C GLU A 74 4.80 -6.70 4.14
N THR A 75 5.38 -7.89 4.02
CA THR A 75 5.63 -8.53 2.72
C THR A 75 4.80 -9.80 2.58
N PRO A 76 4.30 -10.14 1.39
CA PRO A 76 3.47 -11.33 1.17
C PRO A 76 4.06 -12.64 1.71
N GLU A 77 5.38 -12.73 1.78
CA GLU A 77 6.12 -13.91 2.23
C GLU A 77 6.22 -14.03 3.76
N HIS A 78 6.12 -12.93 4.50
CA HIS A 78 6.40 -12.89 5.95
C HIS A 78 5.25 -12.37 6.80
N VAL A 79 4.19 -11.91 6.15
CA VAL A 79 3.03 -11.33 6.82
C VAL A 79 2.32 -12.35 7.69
N ASP A 80 2.09 -11.96 8.95
CA ASP A 80 1.31 -12.73 9.90
C ASP A 80 -0.18 -12.68 9.54
N VAL A 81 -0.66 -13.74 8.90
CA VAL A 81 -2.06 -13.92 8.48
C VAL A 81 -3.05 -13.86 9.64
N ASP A 82 -2.67 -14.36 10.81
CA ASP A 82 -3.57 -14.50 11.95
C ASP A 82 -3.84 -13.14 12.60
N GLY A 83 -2.84 -12.25 12.57
CA GLY A 83 -2.95 -10.88 13.10
C GLY A 83 -3.60 -9.86 12.17
N VAL A 84 -3.94 -10.21 10.92
CA VAL A 84 -4.44 -9.25 9.91
C VAL A 84 -5.76 -8.60 10.34
N GLU A 85 -6.73 -9.40 10.80
CA GLU A 85 -8.06 -8.87 11.13
C GLU A 85 -8.00 -7.93 12.34
N ASP A 86 -7.17 -8.24 13.34
CA ASP A 86 -6.95 -7.37 14.49
C ASP A 86 -6.28 -6.05 14.10
N ARG A 87 -5.31 -6.08 13.17
CA ARG A 87 -4.68 -4.86 12.63
C ARG A 87 -5.70 -3.98 11.92
N LEU A 88 -6.51 -4.56 11.04
CA LEU A 88 -7.55 -3.83 10.31
C LEU A 88 -8.62 -3.26 11.24
N ALA A 89 -8.99 -4.00 12.29
CA ALA A 89 -9.90 -3.51 13.32
C ALA A 89 -9.32 -2.31 14.08
N ARG A 90 -8.02 -2.35 14.44
CA ARG A 90 -7.32 -1.21 15.05
C ARG A 90 -7.29 -0.02 14.11
N LEU A 91 -6.93 -0.21 12.84
CA LEU A 91 -6.93 0.85 11.83
C LEU A 91 -8.32 1.50 11.70
N GLN A 92 -9.38 0.69 11.65
CA GLN A 92 -10.75 1.21 11.53
C GLN A 92 -11.20 2.02 12.76
N ARG A 93 -10.80 1.56 13.95
CA ARG A 93 -11.12 2.20 15.24
C ARG A 93 -10.32 3.47 15.47
N ASP A 94 -9.00 3.39 15.30
CA ASP A 94 -8.05 4.43 15.69
C ASP A 94 -7.88 5.46 14.56
N GLY A 95 -8.09 5.05 13.31
CA GLY A 95 -7.98 5.92 12.14
C GLY A 95 -6.55 6.37 11.87
N THR A 96 -5.57 5.58 12.30
CA THR A 96 -4.13 5.82 12.13
C THR A 96 -3.45 4.56 11.58
N ILE A 97 -2.39 4.76 10.79
CA ILE A 97 -1.54 3.69 10.27
C ILE A 97 -0.08 4.01 10.60
N ARG A 98 0.73 2.97 10.81
CA ARG A 98 2.17 3.10 11.07
C ARG A 98 2.95 2.71 9.82
N LEU A 99 3.30 3.69 8.99
CA LEU A 99 4.02 3.48 7.73
C LEU A 99 5.37 2.80 7.99
N LEU A 100 5.61 1.68 7.30
CA LEU A 100 6.77 0.81 7.50
C LEU A 100 7.03 0.43 8.98
N GLY A 101 6.00 0.45 9.83
CA GLY A 101 6.12 0.23 11.27
C GLY A 101 6.80 1.38 12.05
N GLU A 102 7.10 2.50 11.39
CA GLU A 102 7.94 3.57 11.94
C GLU A 102 7.18 4.89 12.12
N LEU A 103 6.53 5.38 11.06
CA LEU A 103 5.91 6.71 11.04
C LEU A 103 4.38 6.61 11.14
N GLU A 104 3.81 7.11 12.23
CA GLU A 104 2.37 7.11 12.43
C GLU A 104 1.70 8.33 11.77
N ILE A 105 0.70 8.10 10.92
CA ILE A 105 -0.12 9.14 10.29
C ILE A 105 -1.60 8.80 10.39
N GLY A 106 -2.47 9.80 10.24
CA GLY A 106 -3.91 9.59 10.11
C GLY A 106 -4.23 8.87 8.79
N PHE A 107 -4.96 7.75 8.86
CA PHE A 107 -5.34 6.97 7.68
C PHE A 107 -6.66 6.23 7.89
N ARG A 108 -7.57 6.31 6.93
CA ARG A 108 -8.81 5.52 6.89
C ARG A 108 -9.00 4.93 5.50
N ILE A 109 -9.29 3.64 5.42
CA ILE A 109 -9.44 2.91 4.15
C ILE A 109 -10.49 3.57 3.24
N ASP A 110 -11.64 3.95 3.79
CA ASP A 110 -12.76 4.55 3.06
C ASP A 110 -12.47 5.96 2.51
N ARG A 111 -11.58 6.70 3.18
CA ARG A 111 -11.17 8.05 2.79
C ARG A 111 -9.94 8.07 1.89
N ASP A 112 -8.97 7.21 2.19
CA ASP A 112 -7.61 7.30 1.66
C ASP A 112 -7.31 6.27 0.57
N ILE A 113 -8.18 5.26 0.41
CA ILE A 113 -8.13 4.31 -0.70
C ILE A 113 -9.33 4.52 -1.63
N ALA A 114 -9.07 5.11 -2.80
CA ALA A 114 -10.07 5.33 -3.82
C ALA A 114 -10.11 4.18 -4.84
N MET A 115 -11.32 3.69 -5.14
CA MET A 115 -11.56 2.68 -6.16
C MET A 115 -11.99 3.37 -7.46
N ARG A 116 -11.19 3.23 -8.52
CA ARG A 116 -11.40 3.86 -9.84
C ARG A 116 -11.70 2.80 -10.90
N ARG A 117 -12.94 2.69 -11.35
CA ARG A 117 -13.35 1.67 -12.34
C ARG A 117 -12.66 1.83 -13.71
N LYS A 118 -12.21 3.03 -14.06
CA LYS A 118 -11.48 3.28 -15.31
C LYS A 118 -10.08 2.69 -15.19
N SER A 119 -9.63 1.94 -16.20
CA SER A 119 -8.24 1.47 -16.27
C SER A 119 -7.28 2.61 -16.64
N LEU A 120 -6.04 2.53 -16.16
CA LEU A 120 -4.97 3.41 -16.62
C LEU A 120 -4.46 2.97 -17.99
N PRO A 121 -3.94 3.89 -18.83
CA PRO A 121 -3.21 3.52 -20.04
C PRO A 121 -2.02 2.61 -19.69
N GLY A 122 -1.89 1.46 -20.34
CA GLY A 122 -0.74 0.57 -20.21
C GLY A 122 -0.92 -0.66 -19.31
N HIS A 123 -1.88 -0.69 -18.37
CA HIS A 123 -2.17 -1.90 -17.59
C HIS A 123 -3.60 -1.93 -17.02
N PRO A 124 -4.33 -3.07 -17.10
CA PRO A 124 -5.69 -3.18 -16.57
C PRO A 124 -5.77 -3.13 -15.04
N ASN A 125 -4.65 -3.37 -14.34
CA ASN A 125 -4.54 -3.37 -12.89
C ASN A 125 -3.57 -2.27 -12.46
N GLY A 126 -4.02 -1.03 -12.59
CA GLY A 126 -3.23 0.14 -12.24
C GLY A 126 -3.33 0.47 -10.76
N MET A 127 -2.27 1.02 -10.18
CA MET A 127 -2.25 1.58 -8.84
C MET A 127 -1.52 2.92 -8.87
N ARG A 128 -2.00 3.88 -8.10
CA ARG A 128 -1.31 5.16 -7.88
C ARG A 128 -1.18 5.41 -6.40
N PHE A 129 0.02 5.79 -5.97
CA PHE A 129 0.32 6.21 -4.62
C PHE A 129 0.72 7.68 -4.64
N VAL A 130 0.22 8.44 -3.68
CA VAL A 130 0.57 9.85 -3.47
C VAL A 130 0.88 10.02 -1.99
N ALA A 131 2.00 10.66 -1.69
CA ALA A 131 2.32 11.11 -0.34
C ALA A 131 2.33 12.63 -0.36
N LEU A 132 1.71 13.23 0.65
CA LEU A 132 1.82 14.65 0.92
C LEU A 132 2.76 14.80 2.11
N ALA A 133 3.68 15.76 1.98
CA ALA A 133 4.55 16.15 3.07
C ALA A 133 4.02 17.45 3.68
N ASP A 134 4.26 17.64 4.97
CA ASP A 134 4.17 18.97 5.55
C ASP A 134 5.23 19.85 4.86
N GLU A 135 4.87 21.04 4.41
CA GLU A 135 5.86 22.07 4.08
C GLU A 135 6.49 22.53 5.40
N ARG A 136 7.31 21.69 6.02
CA ARG A 136 8.22 22.18 7.05
C ARG A 136 9.20 23.08 6.33
N GLU A 137 8.94 24.38 6.49
CA GLU A 137 9.73 25.52 6.04
C GLU A 137 11.20 25.14 5.92
N GLY A 138 11.77 25.46 4.77
CA GLY A 138 13.20 25.37 4.54
C GLY A 138 13.91 26.01 5.72
N VAL A 139 14.63 25.18 6.47
CA VAL A 139 15.60 25.66 7.44
C VAL A 139 16.59 26.51 6.65
N GLU A 140 16.44 27.84 6.74
CA GLU A 140 17.45 28.80 6.36
C GLU A 140 18.77 28.36 7.00
N ARG A 141 19.68 27.86 6.17
CA ARG A 141 21.07 27.72 6.55
C ARG A 141 21.76 28.98 6.06
N GLY A 142 21.98 29.91 6.97
CA GLY A 142 22.92 31.02 6.79
C GLY A 142 24.35 30.54 6.61
#